data_AF-A0A1C3EFJ0-F1
#
_entry.id   AF-A0A1C3EFJ0-F1
#
_cell.length_a   1.000
_cell.length_b   1.000
_cell.length_c   1.000
_cell.angle_alpha   90.00
_cell.angle_beta   90.00
_cell.angle_gamma   90.00
#
_symmetry.space_group_name_H-M   'P 1'
#
loop_
_entity.id
_entity.type
_entity.pdbx_description
1 polymer ?
#
loop_
_entity_poly.entity_id
_entity_poly.type
_entity_poly.pdbx_seq_one_letter_code
_entity_poly.pdbx_strand_id
1 'polypeptide(L)'
;MNQSILFPDLQSYVQDKHAVSFPAQLSGALIPCFVAVTWLEAKSGRDLTESDEILAAFQGLRFDLEDAAEQAIEDEMFNEQGEVWLS
;
A
#
# COMPACT_ATOMS: atom_id res chain seq x y z
N MET A 1 -14.41 -7.38 -18.13
CA MET A 1 -13.81 -8.57 -17.51
C MET A 1 -13.60 -8.21 -16.06
N ASN A 2 -14.26 -8.89 -15.11
CA ASN A 2 -14.07 -8.62 -13.69
C ASN A 2 -12.81 -9.36 -13.22
N GLN A 3 -11.63 -8.78 -13.47
CA GLN A 3 -10.44 -9.28 -12.81
C GLN A 3 -10.49 -8.77 -11.37
N SER A 4 -10.84 -9.64 -10.42
CA SER A 4 -10.85 -9.28 -9.01
C SER A 4 -9.41 -9.01 -8.57
N ILE A 5 -9.12 -7.75 -8.26
CA ILE A 5 -7.94 -7.36 -7.51
C ILE A 5 -8.13 -7.89 -6.09
N LEU A 6 -7.11 -8.57 -5.57
CA LEU A 6 -7.14 -9.15 -4.22
C LEU A 6 -5.97 -8.63 -3.41
N PHE A 7 -6.18 -8.32 -2.14
CA PHE A 7 -5.10 -7.91 -1.23
C PHE A 7 -4.80 -9.03 -0.24
N PRO A 8 -3.74 -9.85 -0.47
CA PRO A 8 -3.29 -10.80 0.53
C PRO A 8 -2.84 -10.09 1.80
N ASP A 9 -2.92 -10.79 2.94
CA ASP A 9 -2.39 -10.33 4.22
C ASP A 9 -0.85 -10.44 4.23
N LEU A 10 -0.21 -9.61 3.39
CA LEU A 10 1.21 -9.65 3.07
C LEU A 10 1.85 -8.25 3.17
N GLN A 11 1.71 -7.62 4.34
CA GLN A 11 2.27 -6.30 4.61
C GLN A 11 3.61 -6.36 5.32
N SER A 12 4.53 -5.47 4.95
CA SER A 12 5.81 -5.30 5.64
C SER A 12 6.31 -3.86 5.54
N TYR A 13 6.95 -3.38 6.59
CA TYR A 13 7.66 -2.10 6.54
C TYR A 13 8.98 -2.28 5.79
N VAL A 14 9.22 -1.45 4.78
CA VAL A 14 10.44 -1.45 3.97
C VAL A 14 11.23 -0.18 4.30
N GLN A 15 12.23 -0.33 5.17
CA GLN A 15 13.01 0.79 5.70
C GLN A 15 13.69 1.63 4.61
N ASP A 16 14.29 0.99 3.60
CA ASP A 16 14.99 1.68 2.50
C ASP A 16 14.05 2.58 1.66
N LYS A 17 12.77 2.20 1.58
CA LYS A 17 11.72 2.94 0.86
C LYS A 17 10.95 3.88 1.76
N HIS A 18 11.15 3.81 3.07
CA HIS A 18 10.35 4.51 4.08
C HIS A 18 8.84 4.37 3.83
N ALA A 19 8.41 3.13 3.59
CA ALA A 19 7.05 2.80 3.15
C ALA A 19 6.61 1.43 3.67
N VAL A 20 5.29 1.20 3.74
CA VAL A 20 4.73 -0.14 3.91
C VAL A 20 4.47 -0.74 2.53
N SER A 21 5.03 -1.92 2.28
CA SER A 21 4.69 -2.77 1.14
C SER A 21 3.41 -3.53 1.46
N PHE A 22 2.44 -3.55 0.55
CA PHE A 22 1.18 -4.30 0.66
C PHE A 22 0.70 -4.71 -0.75
N PRO A 23 1.25 -5.79 -1.33
CA PRO A 23 1.03 -6.08 -2.73
C PRO A 23 -0.43 -6.47 -3.01
N ALA A 24 -0.96 -6.01 -4.14
CA ALA A 24 -2.21 -6.52 -4.69
C ALA A 24 -1.92 -7.78 -5.52
N GLN A 25 -2.95 -8.58 -5.80
CA GLN A 25 -2.87 -9.75 -6.66
C GLN A 25 -3.88 -9.62 -7.80
N LEU A 26 -3.38 -9.66 -9.03
CA LEU A 26 -4.18 -9.62 -10.26
C LEU A 26 -3.86 -10.84 -11.11
N SER A 27 -4.88 -11.67 -11.40
CA SER A 27 -4.71 -12.92 -12.17
C SER A 27 -3.60 -13.85 -11.64
N GLY A 28 -3.38 -13.85 -10.32
CA GLY A 28 -2.37 -14.67 -9.66
C GLY A 28 -0.96 -14.08 -9.63
N ALA A 29 -0.73 -12.92 -10.25
CA ALA A 29 0.53 -12.18 -10.15
C ALA A 29 0.43 -11.10 -9.06
N LEU A 30 1.52 -10.90 -8.31
CA LEU A 30 1.61 -9.80 -7.35
C LEU A 30 1.96 -8.49 -8.07
N ILE A 31 1.20 -7.45 -7.77
CA ILE A 31 1.48 -6.06 -8.12
C ILE A 31 2.07 -5.41 -6.87
N PRO A 32 3.32 -4.90 -6.91
CA PRO A 32 3.91 -4.19 -5.78
C PRO A 32 3.15 -2.89 -5.51
N CYS A 33 2.57 -2.76 -4.32
CA CYS A 33 1.96 -1.52 -3.87
C CYS A 33 2.67 -1.03 -2.60
N PHE A 34 2.88 0.28 -2.52
CA PHE A 34 3.57 0.94 -1.42
C PHE A 34 2.76 2.12 -0.92
N VAL A 35 2.74 2.32 0.39
CA VAL A 35 2.25 3.56 1.00
C VAL A 35 3.40 4.19 1.78
N ALA A 36 3.68 5.46 1.47
CA ALA A 36 4.70 6.21 2.19
C ALA A 36 4.31 6.39 3.66
N VAL A 37 5.27 6.31 4.57
CA VAL A 37 4.99 6.56 6.01
C VAL A 37 4.43 7.97 6.20
N THR A 38 4.88 8.96 5.44
CA THR A 38 4.36 10.34 5.49
C THR A 38 2.87 10.43 5.17
N TRP A 39 2.35 9.55 4.31
CA TRP A 39 0.92 9.48 4.02
C TRP A 39 0.15 8.91 5.23
N LEU A 40 0.70 7.87 5.87
CA LEU A 40 0.12 7.28 7.08
C LEU A 40 0.13 8.29 8.25
N GLU A 41 1.20 9.06 8.41
CA GLU A 41 1.31 10.13 9.40
C GLU A 41 0.26 11.22 9.15
N ALA A 42 0.12 11.68 7.91
CA ALA A 42 -0.88 12.68 7.53
C ALA A 42 -2.32 12.22 7.81
N LYS A 43 -2.62 10.93 7.59
CA LYS A 43 -3.95 10.36 7.84
C LYS A 43 -4.21 10.05 9.31
N SER A 44 -3.19 9.61 10.05
CA SER A 44 -3.31 9.27 11.48
C SER A 44 -3.14 10.47 12.41
N GLY A 45 -2.60 11.60 11.91
CA GLY A 45 -2.39 12.83 12.68
C GLY A 45 -1.30 12.71 13.74
N ARG A 46 -0.36 11.76 13.57
CA ARG A 46 0.76 11.51 14.47
C ARG A 46 2.00 11.12 13.69
N ASP A 47 3.16 11.40 14.25
CA ASP A 47 4.43 10.90 13.73
C ASP A 47 4.56 9.40 14.02
N LEU A 48 5.10 8.64 13.08
CA LEU A 48 5.24 7.18 13.17
C LEU A 48 6.72 6.81 13.08
N THR A 49 7.34 6.58 14.23
CA THR A 49 8.80 6.36 14.31
C THR A 49 9.19 4.90 14.35
N GLU A 50 8.39 4.06 15.00
CA GLU A 50 8.71 2.63 15.17
C GLU A 50 7.98 1.76 14.13
N SER A 51 8.62 0.67 13.73
CA SER A 51 8.07 -0.22 12.69
C SER A 51 6.70 -0.81 13.08
N ASP A 52 6.53 -1.17 14.36
CA ASP A 52 5.25 -1.65 14.90
C ASP A 52 4.16 -0.57 14.86
N GLU A 53 4.51 0.70 15.10
CA GLU A 53 3.55 1.81 15.03
C GLU A 53 3.10 2.08 13.60
N ILE A 54 4.03 2.00 12.65
CA ILE A 54 3.78 2.13 11.21
C ILE A 54 2.84 1.02 10.74
N LEU A 55 3.14 -0.24 11.08
CA LEU A 55 2.30 -1.38 10.72
C LEU A 55 0.92 -1.33 11.38
N ALA A 56 0.83 -0.85 12.63
CA ALA A 56 -0.44 -0.64 13.30
C ALA A 56 -1.27 0.47 12.62
N ALA A 57 -0.62 1.57 12.20
CA ALA A 57 -1.29 2.64 11.45
C ALA A 57 -1.80 2.15 10.09
N PHE A 58 -0.99 1.40 9.36
CA PHE A 58 -1.40 0.71 8.13
C PHE A 58 -2.63 -0.17 8.37
N GLN A 59 -2.60 -1.02 9.39
CA GLN A 59 -3.70 -1.93 9.69
C GLN A 59 -5.01 -1.19 10.00
N GLY A 60 -4.94 -0.02 10.64
CA GLY A 60 -6.10 0.83 10.91
C GLY A 60 -6.68 1.52 9.67
N LEU A 61 -5.87 1.71 8.63
CA LEU A 61 -6.24 2.38 7.36
C LEU A 61 -6.35 1.40 6.19
N ARG A 62 -6.28 0.09 6.46
CA ARG A 62 -6.13 -0.96 5.44
C ARG A 62 -7.19 -0.87 4.35
N PHE A 63 -8.46 -0.74 4.71
CA PHE A 63 -9.54 -0.66 3.72
C PHE A 63 -9.41 0.57 2.81
N ASP A 64 -9.08 1.74 3.36
CA ASP A 64 -8.88 2.96 2.56
C ASP A 64 -7.68 2.83 1.62
N LEU A 65 -6.63 2.13 2.05
CA LEU A 65 -5.42 1.88 1.27
C LEU A 65 -5.65 0.86 0.16
N GLU A 66 -6.39 -0.21 0.44
CA GLU A 66 -6.79 -1.22 -0.54
C GLU A 66 -7.67 -0.59 -1.62
N ASP A 67 -8.69 0.19 -1.25
CA ASP A 67 -9.55 0.93 -2.20
C ASP A 67 -8.72 1.90 -3.08
N ALA A 68 -7.79 2.64 -2.47
CA ALA A 68 -6.95 3.60 -3.21
C ALA A 68 -5.97 2.90 -4.17
N ALA A 69 -5.38 1.77 -3.74
CA ALA A 69 -4.49 0.99 -4.57
C ALA A 69 -5.26 0.28 -5.70
N GLU A 70 -6.48 -0.22 -5.43
CA GLU A 70 -7.36 -0.81 -6.44
C GLU A 70 -7.67 0.20 -7.54
N GLN A 71 -8.13 1.40 -7.17
CA GLN A 71 -8.40 2.47 -8.14
C GLN A 71 -7.14 2.84 -8.95
N ALA A 72 -5.98 2.94 -8.30
CA ALA A 72 -4.72 3.24 -8.99
C ALA A 72 -4.32 2.14 -9.98
N ILE A 73 -4.55 0.87 -9.66
CA ILE A 73 -4.32 -0.26 -10.57
C ILE A 73 -5.27 -0.19 -11.76
N GLU A 74 -6.56 0.07 -11.51
CA GLU A 74 -7.57 0.21 -12.57
C GLU A 74 -7.29 1.40 -13.51
N ASP A 75 -6.76 2.50 -12.97
CA ASP A 75 -6.35 3.69 -13.72
C ASP A 75 -4.95 3.56 -14.36
N GLU A 76 -4.33 2.39 -14.28
CA GLU A 76 -3.00 2.10 -14.82
C GLU A 76 -1.88 3.04 -14.28
N MET A 77 -2.02 3.50 -13.04
CA MET A 77 -1.11 4.44 -12.36
C MET A 77 0.15 3.74 -11.82
N PHE A 78 0.91 3.11 -12.73
CA PHE A 78 2.16 2.44 -12.42
C PHE A 78 3.36 3.36 -12.65
N ASN A 79 4.39 3.26 -11.80
CA ASN A 79 5.69 3.85 -12.08
C ASN A 79 6.50 3.01 -13.10
N GLU A 80 7.70 3.47 -13.45
CA GLU A 80 8.59 2.78 -14.41
C GLU A 80 9.01 1.37 -13.96
N GLN A 81 8.88 1.04 -12.67
CA GLN A 81 9.18 -0.26 -12.08
C GLN A 81 7.93 -1.16 -11.98
N GLY A 82 6.76 -0.70 -12.43
CA GLY A 82 5.50 -1.43 -12.33
C GLY A 82 4.89 -1.42 -10.92
N GLU A 83 5.29 -0.46 -10.09
CA GLU A 83 4.82 -0.32 -8.71
C GLU A 83 3.71 0.75 -8.62
N VAL A 84 2.79 0.56 -7.69
CA VAL A 84 1.79 1.55 -7.29
C VAL A 84 2.24 2.23 -6.00
N TRP A 85 2.18 3.56 -5.94
CA TRP A 85 2.61 4.35 -4.79
C TRP A 85 1.50 5.28 -4.30
N LEU A 86 1.18 5.17 -3.01
CA LEU A 86 0.32 6.11 -2.28
C LEU A 86 1.24 7.02 -1.44
N SER A 87 1.29 8.30 -1.78
CA SER A 87 2.19 9.29 -1.16
C SER A 87 1.51 10.63 -0.97
#